data_AF-A0A1B1CPJ1-F1
#
_entry.id   AF-A0A1B1CPJ1-F1
#
_cell.length_a   1.000
_cell.length_b   1.000
_cell.length_c   1.000
_cell.angle_alpha   90.00
_cell.angle_beta   90.00
_cell.angle_gamma   90.00
#
_symmetry.space_group_name_H-M   'P 1'
#
loop_
_entity.id
_entity.type
_entity.pdbx_description
1 polymer ?
#
loop_
_entity_poly.entity_id
_entity_poly.type
_entity_poly.pdbx_seq_one_letter_code
_entity_poly.pdbx_strand_id
1 'polypeptide(L)'
;MDTIGTDHLESNRFYWARRLPAKGASIPGPSEIEVVQISTVFGAASEFWTVAVVGSDEHFDLSAFEFLHKVLSPPTAEGRRPNLTLVSAGPRR
;
A
#
# COMPACT_ATOMS: atom_id res chain seq x y z
N MET A 1 16.94 -3.77 -9.68
CA MET A 1 15.76 -2.96 -9.31
C MET A 1 16.21 -2.12 -8.14
N ASP A 2 16.23 -0.80 -8.29
CA ASP A 2 16.55 0.10 -7.19
C ASP A 2 15.41 0.07 -6.17
N THR A 3 15.75 -0.20 -4.92
CA THR A 3 14.81 -0.24 -3.81
C THR A 3 14.80 1.09 -3.07
N ILE A 4 13.67 1.42 -2.45
CA ILE A 4 13.52 2.62 -1.64
C ILE A 4 13.94 2.25 -0.20
N GLY A 5 14.97 2.93 0.31
CA GLY A 5 15.38 2.79 1.71
C GLY A 5 14.32 3.32 2.66
N THR A 6 14.24 2.77 3.87
CA THR A 6 13.24 3.16 4.89
C THR A 6 13.30 4.64 5.24
N ASP A 7 14.48 5.26 5.17
CA ASP A 7 14.70 6.69 5.43
C ASP A 7 14.09 7.62 4.35
N HIS A 8 13.76 7.06 3.18
CA HIS A 8 13.15 7.79 2.06
C HIS A 8 11.62 7.59 1.98
N LEU A 9 11.04 6.89 2.95
CA LEU A 9 9.59 6.70 3.01
C LEU A 9 8.90 7.96 3.52
N GLU A 10 7.68 8.18 3.06
CA GLU A 10 6.81 9.26 3.51
C GLU A 10 5.62 8.68 4.27
N SER A 11 5.22 9.35 5.35
CA SER A 11 4.03 9.00 6.11
C SER A 11 2.76 9.07 5.27
N ASN A 12 1.85 8.12 5.49
CA ASN A 12 0.54 8.02 4.83
C ASN A 12 0.63 7.99 3.29
N ARG A 13 1.72 7.45 2.75
CA ARG A 13 1.90 7.20 1.32
C ARG A 13 1.84 5.71 1.01
N PHE A 14 1.48 5.43 -0.25
CA PHE A 14 1.37 4.08 -0.77
C PHE A 14 2.63 3.71 -1.56
N TYR A 15 3.02 2.45 -1.47
CA TYR A 15 4.18 1.91 -2.15
C TYR A 15 3.87 0.51 -2.68
N TRP A 16 4.48 0.17 -3.82
CA TRP A 16 4.65 -1.22 -4.22
C TRP A 16 5.74 -1.80 -3.34
N ALA A 17 5.41 -2.83 -2.59
CA ALA A 17 6.34 -3.50 -1.71
C ALA A 17 6.24 -5.01 -1.88
N ARG A 18 7.33 -5.69 -1.56
CA ARG A 18 7.40 -7.13 -1.54
C ARG A 18 7.67 -7.58 -0.12
N ARG A 19 6.86 -8.53 0.38
CA ARG A 19 7.08 -9.08 1.71
C ARG A 19 8.31 -9.99 1.72
N LEU A 20 9.22 -9.72 2.64
CA LEU A 20 10.39 -10.54 2.84
C LEU A 20 10.02 -11.80 3.62
N PRO A 21 10.62 -12.95 3.28
CA PRO A 21 10.43 -14.16 4.07
C PRO A 21 10.89 -13.95 5.50
N ALA A 22 10.17 -14.53 6.46
CA ALA A 22 10.63 -14.57 7.84
C ALA A 22 12.02 -15.23 7.91
N LYS A 23 12.90 -14.71 8.76
CA LYS A 23 14.28 -15.20 8.90
C LYS A 23 14.28 -16.71 9.18
N GLY A 24 14.78 -17.51 8.23
CA GLY A 24 14.82 -18.98 8.32
C GLY A 24 13.70 -19.72 7.58
N ALA A 25 12.72 -19.01 7.02
CA ALA A 25 11.71 -19.59 6.14
C ALA A 25 12.16 -19.43 4.68
N SER A 26 12.27 -20.54 3.95
CA SER A 26 12.36 -20.50 2.49
C SER A 26 10.93 -20.53 1.95
N ILE A 27 10.45 -19.43 1.36
CA ILE A 27 9.17 -19.45 0.64
C ILE A 27 9.45 -20.09 -0.72
N PRO A 28 8.75 -21.18 -1.09
CA PRO A 28 8.87 -21.76 -2.41
C PRO A 28 8.08 -20.90 -3.41
N GLY A 29 8.70 -19.82 -3.88
CA GLY A 29 8.12 -18.95 -4.91
C GLY A 29 8.62 -17.50 -4.83
N PRO A 30 8.47 -16.72 -5.91
CA PRO A 30 8.71 -15.29 -5.86
C PRO A 30 7.71 -14.64 -4.90
N SER A 31 8.18 -13.91 -3.88
CA SER A 31 7.29 -13.14 -3.01
C SER A 31 6.44 -12.18 -3.85
N GLU A 32 5.13 -12.21 -3.66
CA GLU A 32 4.20 -11.35 -4.36
C GLU A 32 4.46 -9.87 -4.04
N ILE A 33 4.28 -9.01 -5.04
CA ILE A 33 4.38 -7.56 -4.90
C ILE A 33 2.97 -7.05 -4.67
N GLU A 34 2.77 -6.33 -3.58
CA GLU A 34 1.48 -5.81 -3.14
C GLU A 34 1.55 -4.29 -2.88
N VAL A 35 0.39 -3.63 -2.88
CA VAL A 35 0.30 -2.21 -2.51
C VAL A 35 0.15 -2.12 -1.00
N VAL A 36 1.07 -1.39 -0.37
CA VAL A 36 1.07 -1.13 1.06
C VAL A 36 1.04 0.35 1.36
N GLN A 37 0.60 0.71 2.57
CA GLN A 37 0.62 2.08 3.07
C GLN A 37 1.59 2.20 4.25
N ILE A 38 2.38 3.27 4.28
CA ILE A 38 3.15 3.65 5.47
C ILE A 38 2.19 4.31 6.46
N SER A 39 1.91 3.64 7.57
CA SER A 39 0.97 4.08 8.58
C SER A 39 1.67 4.68 9.79
N THR A 40 1.10 5.77 10.29
CA THR A 40 1.54 6.49 11.50
C THR A 40 0.61 6.24 12.68
N VAL A 41 -0.20 5.17 12.64
CA VAL A 41 -1.22 4.91 13.68
C VAL A 41 -0.61 4.72 15.08
N PHE A 42 0.62 4.20 15.16
CA PHE A 42 1.34 4.01 16.43
C PHE A 42 2.22 5.20 16.85
N GLY A 43 2.39 6.19 15.96
CA GLY A 43 3.23 7.35 16.25
C GLY A 43 3.62 8.13 15.00
N ALA A 44 3.87 9.43 15.18
CA ALA A 44 4.27 10.32 14.10
C ALA A 44 5.77 10.22 13.76
N ALA A 45 6.62 9.85 14.73
CA ALA A 45 8.06 9.68 14.48
C ALA A 45 8.30 8.40 13.65
N SER A 46 9.31 8.46 12.77
CA SER A 46 9.59 7.39 11.78
C SER A 46 9.91 6.04 12.40
N GLU A 47 10.41 6.01 13.64
CA GLU A 47 10.65 4.79 14.41
C GLU A 47 9.37 4.01 14.77
N PHE A 48 8.21 4.69 14.78
CA PHE A 48 6.91 4.08 15.07
C PHE A 48 6.10 3.78 13.80
N TRP A 49 6.64 4.05 12.62
CA TRP A 49 5.93 3.81 11.37
C TRP A 49 5.83 2.32 11.09
N THR A 50 4.68 1.92 10.56
CA THR A 50 4.37 0.53 10.20
C THR A 50 3.88 0.42 8.77
N VAL A 51 3.89 -0.79 8.23
CA VAL A 51 3.32 -1.12 6.92
C VAL A 51 1.91 -1.66 7.14
N ALA A 52 0.91 -0.96 6.62
CA ALA A 52 -0.46 -1.44 6.55
C ALA A 52 -0.73 -2.04 5.17
N VAL A 53 -1.23 -3.27 5.12
CA VAL A 53 -1.59 -3.94 3.86
C VAL A 53 -2.96 -3.44 3.41
N VAL A 54 -3.06 -2.96 2.17
CA VAL A 54 -4.33 -2.41 1.66
C VAL A 54 -5.39 -3.51 1.59
N GLY A 55 -6.50 -3.32 2.31
CA GLY A 55 -7.58 -4.31 2.41
C GLY A 55 -7.47 -5.26 3.61
N SER A 56 -6.41 -5.13 4.41
CA SER A 56 -6.26 -5.78 5.72
C SER A 56 -6.18 -4.72 6.83
N ASP A 57 -6.43 -5.13 8.08
CA ASP A 57 -6.18 -4.34 9.29
C ASP A 57 -4.80 -4.66 9.91
N GLU A 58 -4.02 -5.52 9.25
CA GLU A 58 -2.71 -5.94 9.75
C GLU A 58 -1.63 -4.89 9.53
N HIS A 59 -0.83 -4.69 10.57
CA HIS A 59 0.35 -3.83 10.57
C HIS A 59 1.62 -4.65 10.76
N PHE A 60 2.65 -4.33 9.99
CA PHE A 60 3.94 -4.99 10.04
C PHE A 60 5.09 -3.98 10.17
N ASP A 61 6.25 -4.47 10.59
CA ASP A 61 7.47 -3.66 10.62
C ASP A 61 7.92 -3.28 9.20
N LEU A 62 8.50 -2.09 9.06
CA LEU A 62 9.09 -1.64 7.78
C LEU A 62 10.15 -2.63 7.25
N SER A 63 10.90 -3.27 8.15
CA SER A 63 11.97 -4.22 7.82
C SER A 63 11.45 -5.57 7.28
N ALA A 64 10.15 -5.86 7.43
CA ALA A 64 9.53 -7.04 6.84
C ALA A 64 9.24 -6.88 5.34
N PHE A 65 9.50 -5.70 4.77
CA PHE A 65 9.18 -5.36 3.39
C PHE A 65 10.36 -4.75 2.65
N GLU A 66 10.40 -5.02 1.35
CA GLU A 66 11.26 -4.35 0.39
C GLU A 66 10.41 -3.41 -0.46
N PHE A 67 10.70 -2.11 -0.41
CA PHE A 67 9.93 -1.08 -1.12
C PHE A 67 10.51 -0.83 -2.51
N LEU A 68 9.66 -0.83 -3.54
CA LEU A 68 10.07 -0.76 -4.94
C LEU A 68 9.76 0.60 -5.57
N HIS A 69 8.51 1.06 -5.44
CA HIS A 69 8.09 2.32 -6.06
C HIS A 69 6.96 2.99 -5.29
N LYS A 70 6.96 4.33 -5.26
CA LYS A 70 5.85 5.10 -4.70
C LYS A 70 4.63 4.99 -5.61
N VAL A 71 3.49 4.67 -5.04
CA VAL A 71 2.20 4.62 -5.75
C VAL A 71 1.55 5.99 -5.64
N LEU A 72 1.07 6.49 -6.78
CA LEU A 72 0.25 7.70 -6.80
C LEU A 72 -1.01 7.44 -5.98
N SER A 73 -1.35 8.37 -5.09
CA SER A 73 -2.60 8.27 -4.34
C SER A 73 -3.77 8.11 -5.32
N PRO A 74 -4.71 7.18 -5.06
CA PRO A 74 -5.89 7.06 -5.89
C PRO A 74 -6.60 8.43 -5.95
N PRO A 75 -7.21 8.79 -7.09
CA PRO A 75 -7.89 10.06 -7.21
C PRO A 75 -8.97 10.13 -6.14
N THR A 76 -8.87 11.13 -5.26
CA THR A 76 -9.91 11.44 -4.29
C THR A 76 -11.22 11.65 -5.05
N ALA A 77 -12.34 11.13 -4.53
CA ALA A 77 -13.66 11.22 -5.18
C ALA A 77 -14.12 12.67 -5.52
N GLU A 78 -13.46 13.67 -4.94
CA GLU A 78 -13.53 15.10 -5.29
C GLU A 78 -13.22 15.36 -6.79
N GLY A 79 -12.46 14.47 -7.44
CA GLY A 79 -12.29 14.42 -8.89
C GLY A 79 -13.44 13.67 -9.58
N ARG A 80 -14.69 13.99 -9.27
CA ARG A 80 -15.86 13.48 -10.02
C ARG A 80 -15.64 13.85 -11.49
N ARG A 81 -15.33 12.86 -12.33
CA ARG A 81 -15.44 13.01 -13.78
C ARG A 81 -16.88 13.47 -14.05
N PRO A 82 -17.14 14.68 -14.60
CA PRO A 82 -18.51 15.10 -14.89
C PRO A 82 -19.19 14.19 -15.94
N ASN A 83 -18.43 13.32 -16.60
CA ASN A 83 -18.88 12.46 -17.70
C ASN A 83 -19.21 11.01 -17.33
N LEU A 84 -19.20 10.61 -16.05
CA LEU A 84 -19.84 9.34 -15.66
C LEU A 84 -21.33 9.59 -15.45
N THR A 85 -22.10 9.52 -16.53
CA THR A 85 -23.55 9.39 -16.45
C THR A 85 -23.84 8.05 -15.78
N LEU A 86 -24.34 8.09 -14.55
CA LEU A 86 -24.95 6.94 -13.91
C LEU A 86 -26.14 6.51 -14.78
N VAL A 87 -25.95 5.48 -15.60
CA VAL A 87 -27.05 4.92 -16.39
C VAL A 87 -27.93 4.15 -15.40
N SER A 88 -28.96 4.81 -14.89
CA SER A 88 -30.01 4.14 -14.12
C SER A 88 -30.67 3.12 -15.05
N ALA A 89 -30.46 1.83 -14.78
CA ALA A 89 -31.18 0.77 -15.46
C ALA A 89 -32.66 0.91 -15.09
N GLY A 90 -33.46 1.40 -16.02
CA GLY A 90 -34.91 1.46 -15.87
C GLY A 90 -35.51 0.07 -15.58
N PRO A 91 -36.68 0.00 -14.94
CA PRO A 91 -37.26 -1.27 -14.53
C PRO A 91 -37.58 -2.09 -15.78
N ARG A 92 -37.05 -3.31 -15.86
CA ARG A 92 -37.51 -4.30 -16.84
C ARG A 92 -38.96 -4.63 -16.49
N ARG A 93 -39.88 -4.23 -17.37
CA ARG A 93 -41.27 -4.70 -17.38
C ARG A 93 -41.32 -6.17 -17.79
#